data_AF-A0A645JIB1-F1
#
_entry.id   AF-A0A645JIB1-F1
#
_cell.length_a   1.000
_cell.length_b   1.000
_cell.length_c   1.000
_cell.angle_alpha   90.00
_cell.angle_beta   90.00
_cell.angle_gamma   90.00
#
_symmetry.space_group_name_H-M   'P 1'
#
loop_
_entity.id
_entity.type
_entity.pdbx_description
1 polymer ?
#
loop_
_entity_poly.entity_id
_entity_poly.type
_entity_poly.pdbx_seq_one_letter_code
_entity_poly.pdbx_strand_id
1 'polypeptide(L)'
;MPDCYYLAEVESAPTFEQVVKNAGNMEVEFIAYPFKYGIALEGSDQPWDLFNFNIGCMQESKFNITGNRTIEIYNVGRDVCPVVSCTSSMTMKLNGYTANFNSGESTDWRFKLKTGANTITINGTGDVEFKFRKELL
;
A
#
# COMPACT_ATOMS: atom_id res chain seq x y z
N MET A 1 18.30 3.37 0.32
CA MET A 1 17.49 2.17 0.63
C MET A 1 16.85 1.72 -0.66
N PRO A 2 17.31 0.62 -1.28
CA PRO A 2 16.84 0.16 -2.57
C PRO A 2 15.39 -0.37 -2.56
N ASP A 3 14.74 -0.45 -1.39
CA ASP A 3 13.44 -1.15 -1.23
C ASP A 3 12.23 -0.21 -1.25
N CYS A 4 12.44 1.09 -1.43
CA CYS A 4 11.40 2.10 -1.35
C CYS A 4 11.64 3.28 -2.30
N TYR A 5 10.56 3.95 -2.71
CA TYR A 5 10.60 5.13 -3.58
C TYR A 5 9.73 6.26 -3.04
N TYR A 6 10.06 7.49 -3.43
CA TYR A 6 9.20 8.66 -3.19
C TYR A 6 8.33 8.92 -4.41
N LEU A 7 7.10 9.34 -4.17
CA LEU A 7 6.32 10.05 -5.18
C LEU A 7 6.71 11.52 -5.10
N ALA A 8 7.19 12.09 -6.19
CA ALA A 8 7.62 13.48 -6.22
C ALA A 8 7.28 14.13 -7.56
N GLU A 9 7.06 15.45 -7.51
CA GLU A 9 6.87 16.30 -8.68
C GLU A 9 7.93 17.39 -8.71
N VAL A 10 8.26 17.86 -9.91
CA VAL A 10 9.20 18.97 -10.11
C VAL A 10 8.47 20.27 -9.79
N GLU A 11 8.94 21.00 -8.79
CA GLU A 11 8.31 22.25 -8.34
C GLU A 11 8.79 23.45 -9.13
N SER A 12 10.11 23.54 -9.34
CA SER A 12 10.77 24.68 -9.95
C SER A 12 11.46 24.31 -11.25
N ALA A 13 11.63 25.30 -12.14
CA ALA A 13 12.31 25.10 -13.40
C ALA A 13 13.76 24.64 -13.15
N PRO A 14 14.22 23.53 -13.74
CA PRO A 14 15.59 23.07 -13.59
C PRO A 14 16.59 24.17 -13.94
N THR A 15 17.65 24.28 -13.15
CA THR A 15 18.77 25.17 -13.48
C THR A 15 19.90 24.36 -14.11
N PHE A 16 20.61 24.97 -15.05
CA PHE A 16 21.81 24.38 -15.64
C PHE A 16 22.90 25.45 -15.73
N GLU A 17 24.04 25.17 -15.14
CA GLU A 17 25.22 26.02 -15.17
C GLU A 17 26.37 25.29 -15.88
N GLN A 18 26.78 25.81 -17.03
CA GLN A 18 27.93 25.26 -17.75
C GLN A 18 29.25 25.69 -17.07
N VAL A 19 30.00 24.72 -16.54
CA VAL A 19 31.26 24.97 -15.81
C VAL A 19 32.46 24.94 -16.76
N VAL A 20 32.46 24.02 -17.74
CA VAL A 20 33.47 23.94 -18.81
C VAL A 20 32.81 23.53 -20.13
N LYS A 21 33.58 23.56 -21.22
CA LYS A 21 33.07 23.34 -22.58
C LYS A 21 32.17 22.10 -22.73
N ASN A 22 32.43 21.03 -21.96
CA ASN A 22 31.71 19.76 -22.04
C ASN A 22 31.13 19.28 -20.68
N ALA A 23 31.02 20.14 -19.66
CA ALA A 23 30.44 19.76 -18.37
C ALA A 23 29.74 20.94 -17.68
N GLY A 24 28.71 20.64 -16.91
CA GLY A 24 27.94 21.61 -16.14
C GLY A 24 27.20 20.97 -14.97
N ASN A 25 26.68 21.81 -14.09
CA ASN A 25 25.84 21.41 -12.98
C ASN A 25 24.37 21.55 -13.40
N MET A 26 23.56 20.53 -13.11
CA MET A 26 22.11 20.58 -13.27
C MET A 26 21.47 20.41 -11.89
N GLU A 27 20.59 21.33 -11.53
CA GLU A 27 19.82 21.26 -10.29
C GLU A 27 18.35 21.11 -10.64
N VAL A 28 17.69 20.16 -9.97
CA VAL A 28 16.26 19.90 -10.11
C VAL A 28 15.69 19.75 -8.70
N GLU A 29 14.73 20.60 -8.38
CA GLU A 29 14.04 20.59 -7.10
C GLU A 29 12.75 19.77 -7.20
N PHE A 30 12.53 18.90 -6.22
CA PHE A 30 11.38 18.03 -6.16
C PHE A 30 10.61 18.24 -4.85
N ILE A 31 9.30 18.43 -4.93
CA ILE A 31 8.41 18.23 -3.79
C ILE A 31 8.05 16.75 -3.77
N ALA A 32 8.45 16.06 -2.71
CA ALA A 32 8.07 14.67 -2.46
C ALA A 32 6.88 14.57 -1.50
N TYR A 33 6.00 13.60 -1.75
CA TYR A 33 5.09 13.09 -0.74
C TYR A 33 5.92 12.66 0.50
N PRO A 34 5.50 13.03 1.72
CA PRO A 34 6.33 12.91 2.91
C PRO A 34 6.73 11.49 3.30
N PHE A 35 6.11 10.45 2.71
CA PHE A 35 6.40 9.05 3.01
C PHE A 35 6.94 8.31 1.78
N LYS A 36 7.81 7.34 2.05
CA LYS A 36 8.33 6.40 1.05
C LYS A 36 7.34 5.25 0.89
N TYR A 37 7.10 4.84 -0.35
CA TYR A 37 6.34 3.64 -0.69
C TYR A 37 7.24 2.42 -0.81
N GLY A 38 6.81 1.28 -0.26
CA GLY A 38 7.42 -0.01 -0.57
C GLY A 38 7.24 -0.38 -2.06
N ILE A 39 8.26 -1.02 -2.65
CA ILE A 39 8.28 -1.39 -4.09
C ILE A 39 7.26 -2.47 -4.46
N ALA A 40 6.91 -3.38 -3.54
CA ALA A 40 5.91 -4.42 -3.76
C ALA A 40 4.62 -4.13 -2.97
N LEU A 41 3.50 -4.70 -3.42
CA LEU A 41 2.31 -4.81 -2.58
C LEU A 41 2.61 -5.73 -1.39
N GLU A 42 1.97 -5.51 -0.27
CA GLU A 42 2.03 -6.40 0.89
C GLU A 42 1.14 -7.63 0.65
N GLY A 43 1.55 -8.78 1.20
CA GLY A 43 0.80 -10.04 1.10
C GLY A 43 1.48 -11.12 0.26
N SER A 44 0.67 -12.01 -0.31
CA SER A 44 1.12 -13.28 -0.91
C SER A 44 1.90 -13.12 -2.22
N ASP A 45 1.82 -11.94 -2.85
CA ASP A 45 2.42 -11.68 -4.17
C ASP A 45 3.81 -11.03 -4.07
N GLN A 46 4.42 -10.97 -2.87
CA GLN A 46 5.77 -10.44 -2.70
C GLN A 46 6.82 -11.41 -3.26
N PRO A 47 7.66 -10.98 -4.23
CA PRO A 47 8.79 -11.77 -4.69
C PRO A 47 9.77 -12.01 -3.54
N TRP A 48 10.16 -13.27 -3.34
CA TRP A 48 11.04 -13.66 -2.23
C TRP A 48 12.38 -12.91 -2.25
N ASP A 49 12.94 -12.67 -3.45
CA ASP A 49 14.22 -11.96 -3.62
C ASP A 49 14.17 -10.48 -3.22
N LEU A 50 12.98 -9.88 -3.18
CA LEU A 50 12.77 -8.48 -2.78
C LEU A 50 12.29 -8.34 -1.32
N PHE A 51 12.10 -9.46 -0.62
CA PHE A 51 11.59 -9.44 0.75
C PHE A 51 12.69 -9.02 1.74
N ASN A 52 12.41 -7.97 2.50
CA ASN A 52 13.31 -7.48 3.55
C ASN A 52 12.88 -8.02 4.92
N PHE A 53 13.63 -8.98 5.47
CA PHE A 53 13.34 -9.62 6.76
C PHE A 53 13.30 -8.68 7.96
N ASN A 54 13.93 -7.50 7.89
CA ASN A 54 13.95 -6.55 9.02
C ASN A 54 12.67 -5.71 9.10
N ILE A 55 12.01 -5.45 7.96
CA ILE A 55 10.91 -4.48 7.84
C ILE A 55 9.71 -5.01 7.02
N GLY A 56 9.70 -6.30 6.70
CA GLY A 56 8.65 -6.96 5.92
C GLY A 56 7.75 -7.82 6.79
N CYS A 57 6.55 -8.11 6.29
CA CYS A 57 5.65 -9.09 6.90
C CYS A 57 5.15 -10.05 5.83
N MET A 58 5.53 -11.32 5.94
CA MET A 58 5.01 -12.36 5.05
C MET A 58 3.65 -12.81 5.57
N GLN A 59 2.60 -12.59 4.77
CA GLN A 59 1.21 -12.86 5.14
C GLN A 59 0.37 -13.15 3.90
N GLU A 60 -0.82 -13.74 4.09
CA GLU A 60 -1.83 -13.79 3.05
C GLU A 60 -2.57 -12.45 2.96
N SER A 61 -2.83 -11.98 1.75
CA SER A 61 -3.72 -10.83 1.50
C SER A 61 -4.98 -11.20 0.73
N LYS A 62 -5.06 -12.45 0.26
CA LYS A 62 -6.17 -12.99 -0.52
C LYS A 62 -6.85 -14.11 0.24
N PHE A 63 -8.18 -14.06 0.32
CA PHE A 63 -8.97 -14.99 1.11
C PHE A 63 -10.23 -15.41 0.34
N ASN A 64 -10.54 -16.71 0.41
CA ASN A 64 -11.86 -17.20 0.02
C ASN A 64 -12.80 -17.10 1.23
N ILE A 65 -13.94 -16.43 1.05
CA ILE A 65 -14.95 -16.17 2.08
C ILE A 65 -16.19 -16.99 1.76
N THR A 66 -16.72 -17.67 2.77
CA THR A 66 -18.02 -18.34 2.71
C THR A 66 -18.79 -18.00 3.99
N GLY A 67 -19.82 -17.17 3.88
CA GLY A 67 -20.61 -16.71 5.02
C GLY A 67 -19.87 -15.65 5.83
N ASN A 68 -19.63 -15.93 7.12
CA ASN A 68 -18.94 -15.01 8.04
C ASN A 68 -17.56 -15.54 8.39
N ARG A 69 -16.51 -14.76 8.08
CA ARG A 69 -15.12 -15.10 8.39
C ARG A 69 -14.41 -13.92 9.02
N THR A 70 -13.61 -14.18 10.05
CA THR A 70 -12.69 -13.18 10.60
C THR A 70 -11.27 -13.51 10.14
N ILE A 71 -10.55 -12.50 9.67
CA ILE A 71 -9.17 -12.58 9.23
C ILE A 71 -8.33 -11.54 9.95
N GLU A 72 -7.01 -11.67 9.87
CA GLU A 72 -6.05 -10.69 10.39
C GLU A 72 -5.11 -10.26 9.26
N ILE A 73 -4.89 -8.95 9.14
CA ILE A 73 -3.93 -8.36 8.20
C ILE A 73 -2.99 -7.45 8.99
N TYR A 74 -1.70 -7.60 8.77
CA TYR A 74 -0.66 -6.83 9.44
C TYR A 74 -0.16 -5.69 8.55
N ASN A 75 -0.09 -4.48 9.08
CA ASN A 75 0.51 -3.34 8.41
C ASN A 75 1.80 -2.92 9.13
N VAL A 76 2.95 -3.14 8.49
CA VAL A 76 4.28 -2.77 9.04
C VAL A 76 4.63 -1.30 8.84
N GLY A 77 3.81 -0.54 8.11
CA GLY A 77 3.99 0.89 7.87
C GLY A 77 2.99 1.75 8.65
N ARG A 78 2.86 3.00 8.21
CA ARG A 78 1.81 3.92 8.68
C ARG A 78 0.43 3.46 8.23
N ASP A 79 -0.59 3.94 8.92
CA ASP A 79 -1.98 3.73 8.55
C ASP A 79 -2.25 3.96 7.04
N VAL A 80 -2.90 2.99 6.40
CA VAL A 80 -3.15 2.99 4.95
C VAL A 80 -4.56 2.50 4.64
N CYS A 81 -5.16 3.02 3.58
CA CYS A 81 -6.43 2.51 3.05
C CYS A 81 -6.12 1.55 1.89
N PRO A 82 -6.38 0.24 2.02
CA PRO A 82 -6.11 -0.71 0.95
C PRO A 82 -7.10 -0.53 -0.20
N VAL A 83 -6.67 -0.88 -1.40
CA VAL A 83 -7.59 -1.22 -2.49
C VAL A 83 -8.12 -2.61 -2.21
N VAL A 84 -9.44 -2.76 -2.14
CA VAL A 84 -10.09 -4.04 -1.88
C VAL A 84 -10.67 -4.55 -3.20
N SER A 85 -10.26 -5.75 -3.61
CA SER A 85 -10.79 -6.45 -4.77
C SER A 85 -11.70 -7.58 -4.32
N CYS A 86 -12.95 -7.58 -4.76
CA CYS A 86 -13.94 -8.61 -4.41
C CYS A 86 -14.52 -9.25 -5.67
N THR A 87 -14.81 -10.55 -5.65
CA THR A 87 -15.55 -11.19 -6.76
C THR A 87 -17.07 -10.98 -6.65
N SER A 88 -17.58 -10.70 -5.45
CA SER A 88 -18.99 -10.42 -5.16
C SER A 88 -19.12 -9.31 -4.11
N SER A 89 -20.32 -8.76 -3.93
CA SER A 89 -20.52 -7.75 -2.87
C SER A 89 -20.39 -8.38 -1.48
N MET A 90 -19.62 -7.73 -0.61
CA MET A 90 -19.36 -8.17 0.76
C MET A 90 -19.35 -7.00 1.74
N THR A 91 -19.72 -7.27 2.99
CA THR A 91 -19.66 -6.31 4.09
C THR A 91 -18.46 -6.62 4.97
N MET A 92 -17.66 -5.61 5.29
CA MET A 92 -16.44 -5.74 6.08
C MET A 92 -16.47 -4.81 7.28
N LYS A 93 -16.11 -5.32 8.46
CA LYS A 93 -16.00 -4.55 9.70
C LYS A 93 -14.54 -4.51 10.16
N LEU A 94 -14.03 -3.30 10.35
CA LEU A 94 -12.67 -3.03 10.80
C LEU A 94 -12.67 -1.82 11.73
N ASN A 95 -12.01 -1.92 12.89
CA ASN A 95 -11.86 -0.78 13.83
C ASN A 95 -13.20 -0.11 14.24
N GLY A 96 -14.28 -0.89 14.29
CA GLY A 96 -15.63 -0.39 14.59
C GLY A 96 -16.35 0.29 13.42
N TYR A 97 -15.71 0.45 12.27
CA TYR A 97 -16.29 0.93 11.02
C TYR A 97 -16.76 -0.25 10.16
N THR A 98 -17.89 -0.08 9.47
CA THR A 98 -18.44 -1.07 8.54
C THR A 98 -18.47 -0.46 7.13
N ALA A 99 -17.82 -1.13 6.18
CA ALA A 99 -17.81 -0.78 4.77
C ALA A 99 -18.52 -1.87 3.94
N ASN A 100 -19.10 -1.46 2.83
CA ASN A 100 -19.64 -2.38 1.83
C ASN A 100 -18.80 -2.27 0.56
N PHE A 101 -18.20 -3.36 0.14
CA PHE A 101 -17.43 -3.45 -1.08
C PHE A 101 -18.25 -4.22 -2.12
N ASN A 102 -18.38 -3.65 -3.32
CA ASN A 102 -19.03 -4.33 -4.44
C ASN A 102 -18.03 -5.22 -5.18
N SER A 103 -18.53 -6.05 -6.09
CA SER A 103 -17.66 -6.77 -7.04
C SER A 103 -16.77 -5.79 -7.81
N GLY A 104 -15.51 -6.17 -8.02
CA GLY A 104 -14.46 -5.32 -8.60
C GLY A 104 -13.53 -4.72 -7.55
N GLU A 105 -12.75 -3.73 -7.97
CA GLU A 105 -11.79 -3.03 -7.11
C GLU A 105 -12.38 -1.71 -6.62
N SER A 106 -12.25 -1.44 -5.33
CA SER A 106 -12.65 -0.15 -4.75
C SER A 106 -11.87 0.17 -3.48
N THR A 107 -11.81 1.46 -3.16
CA THR A 107 -11.16 1.98 -1.95
C THR A 107 -12.17 2.76 -1.13
N ASP A 108 -12.31 2.42 0.15
CA ASP A 108 -13.06 3.20 1.12
C ASP A 108 -12.06 3.97 2.02
N TRP A 109 -12.15 5.30 2.02
CA TRP A 109 -11.22 6.17 2.73
C TRP A 109 -11.34 6.13 4.26
N ARG A 110 -12.40 5.52 4.80
CA ARG A 110 -12.57 5.23 6.23
C ARG A 110 -12.15 3.81 6.60
N PHE A 111 -12.04 2.91 5.62
CA PHE A 111 -11.55 1.55 5.83
C PHE A 111 -10.02 1.53 5.89
N LYS A 112 -9.49 1.86 7.07
CA LYS A 112 -8.06 2.12 7.27
C LYS A 112 -7.40 1.02 8.11
N LEU A 113 -6.37 0.39 7.54
CA LEU A 113 -5.45 -0.53 8.24
C LEU A 113 -4.51 0.30 9.10
N LYS A 114 -4.58 0.14 10.42
CA LYS A 114 -3.65 0.77 11.36
C LYS A 114 -2.31 0.04 11.38
N THR A 115 -1.25 0.71 11.82
CA THR A 115 0.02 0.02 12.11
C THR A 115 -0.20 -1.17 13.05
N GLY A 116 0.38 -2.32 12.71
CA GLY A 116 0.23 -3.57 13.44
C GLY A 116 -0.90 -4.47 12.89
N ALA A 117 -1.44 -5.32 13.76
CA ALA A 117 -2.48 -6.27 13.42
C ALA A 117 -3.86 -5.61 13.29
N ASN A 118 -4.58 -5.94 12.22
CA ASN A 118 -5.93 -5.46 11.94
C ASN A 118 -6.87 -6.66 11.79
N THR A 119 -7.75 -6.85 12.76
CA THR A 119 -8.80 -7.87 12.69
C THR A 119 -9.97 -7.36 11.86
N ILE A 120 -10.28 -8.09 10.78
CA ILE A 120 -11.37 -7.75 9.86
C ILE A 120 -12.41 -8.87 9.90
N THR A 121 -13.66 -8.53 10.20
CA THR A 121 -14.79 -9.45 10.06
C THR A 121 -15.47 -9.23 8.71
N ILE A 122 -15.54 -10.26 7.89
CA ILE A 122 -16.07 -10.21 6.52
C ILE A 122 -17.31 -11.09 6.43
N ASN A 123 -18.38 -10.54 5.87
CA ASN A 123 -19.62 -11.25 5.58
C ASN A 123 -19.89 -11.22 4.07
N GLY A 124 -19.98 -12.40 3.45
CA GLY A 124 -20.22 -12.56 2.02
C GLY A 124 -19.80 -13.95 1.50
N THR A 125 -19.86 -14.14 0.19
CA THR A 125 -19.40 -15.39 -0.45
C THR A 125 -18.64 -15.09 -1.74
N GLY A 126 -17.35 -15.44 -1.80
CA GLY A 126 -16.47 -15.13 -2.92
C GLY A 126 -15.01 -14.96 -2.49
N ASP A 127 -14.17 -14.47 -3.40
CA ASP A 127 -12.77 -14.14 -3.10
C ASP A 127 -12.64 -12.66 -2.80
N VAL A 128 -11.80 -12.34 -1.82
CA VAL A 128 -11.40 -10.97 -1.46
C VAL A 128 -9.88 -10.87 -1.44
N GLU A 129 -9.34 -9.75 -1.91
CA GLU A 129 -7.93 -9.42 -1.87
C GLU A 129 -7.72 -7.99 -1.36
N PHE A 130 -6.78 -7.81 -0.45
CA PHE A 130 -6.40 -6.52 0.11
C PHE A 130 -5.05 -6.07 -0.46
N LYS A 131 -5.07 -5.06 -1.32
CA LYS A 131 -3.88 -4.53 -2.01
C LYS A 131 -3.44 -3.23 -1.35
N PHE A 132 -2.28 -3.24 -0.71
CA PHE A 132 -1.69 -2.05 -0.13
C PHE A 132 -0.17 -2.11 -0.16
N ARG A 133 0.48 -0.96 -0.01
CA ARG A 133 1.94 -0.84 0.14
C ARG A 133 2.20 -0.31 1.54
N LYS A 134 3.31 -0.72 2.15
CA LYS A 134 3.80 -0.05 3.36
C LYS A 134 4.25 1.37 3.03
N GLU A 135 3.85 2.32 3.87
CA GLU A 135 4.35 3.69 3.88
C GLU A 135 5.32 3.87 5.05
N LEU A 136 6.54 4.35 4.77
CA LEU A 136 7.64 4.49 5.74
C LEU A 136 8.15 5.93 5.80
N LEU A 137 8.72 6.31 6.95
CA LEU A 137 9.48 7.57 7.14
C LEU A 137 10.93 7.44 6.61
#